data_AF-A0A1F2P7W8-F1
#
_entry.id   AF-A0A1F2P7W8-F1
#
_cell.length_a   1.000
_cell.length_b   1.000
_cell.length_c   1.000
_cell.angle_alpha   90.00
_cell.angle_beta   90.00
_cell.angle_gamma   90.00
#
_symmetry.space_group_name_H-M   'P 1'
#
loop_
_entity.id
_entity.type
_entity.pdbx_description
1 polymer ?
#
loop_
_entity_poly.entity_id
_entity_poly.type
_entity_poly.pdbx_seq_one_letter_code
_entity_poly.pdbx_strand_id
1 'polypeptide(L)'
;MKEVKSIYKIIENLLYLSSLAQFNTERKQLILKFYDFSMRNKILFEKCIGMRDLEDFCLSYREKDLIEEWLLTLPLDVHVSWNLEYTTERYAHLDNLFLKEYGFHIGSLTVMEMVLMGIIYSKVDLEGILNEVYKFKNKEEYGNLCFLAEPNRIFPKKWSSCIILSENEILESYIQHQTNFDRFFKVISSINWRVDSEEELIQLRLKEAISILKWLSTDLQSLELKYNQKFYFFLKPLLKVQDEDSKVYYIVPFPFILGSTTNIRIENSIQLSEKLKKADEKKKGKIVEILVNKIFPQFFNKNIIKNFRYKIDEKTYESDIILLLDKSLWVVEVKSHPVFRKIPGNVDKVVPAFVSKVKEGLNQGKRTLDFLSKNKDLLFHLTDKNFENLVKGVIVVLDGFIPTLLTLNRECDSIAGTDKIYQKIPNSVRVYVVTLLDLYILSMQSEKDSFEDFLLWRTDYLSNFPIISYDEEEYWSFYNDHYTKHEEIKNKFPKLVENGIKIIYLSARFNKKDYLEKIV
;
A
#
# COMPACT_ATOMS: atom_id res chain seq x y z
N MET A 1 -19.48 -36.10 -12.97
CA MET A 1 -19.58 -35.35 -14.25
C MET A 1 -19.98 -33.88 -14.09
N LYS A 2 -20.94 -33.51 -13.22
CA LYS A 2 -21.25 -32.09 -12.93
C LYS A 2 -20.12 -31.35 -12.18
N GLU A 3 -19.52 -31.96 -11.16
CA GLU A 3 -18.38 -31.38 -10.41
C GLU A 3 -17.15 -31.16 -11.28
N VAL A 4 -16.77 -32.15 -12.10
CA VAL A 4 -15.63 -32.05 -13.03
C VAL A 4 -15.83 -30.89 -14.02
N LYS A 5 -17.03 -30.70 -14.58
CA LYS A 5 -17.34 -29.56 -15.46
C LYS A 5 -17.34 -28.21 -14.75
N SER A 6 -17.63 -28.16 -13.44
CA SER A 6 -17.57 -26.94 -12.62
C SER A 6 -16.11 -26.51 -12.36
N ILE A 7 -15.23 -27.49 -12.12
CA ILE A 7 -13.80 -27.28 -11.85
C ILE A 7 -13.06 -26.65 -13.03
N TYR A 8 -13.28 -27.14 -14.26
CA TYR A 8 -12.64 -26.54 -15.44
C TYR A 8 -13.11 -25.11 -15.69
N LYS A 9 -14.39 -24.80 -15.44
CA LYS A 9 -14.96 -23.47 -15.66
C LYS A 9 -14.35 -22.40 -14.77
N ILE A 10 -14.17 -22.66 -13.48
CA ILE A 10 -13.59 -21.64 -12.59
C ILE A 10 -12.15 -21.34 -12.96
N ILE A 11 -11.36 -22.35 -13.36
CA ILE A 11 -9.99 -22.15 -13.83
C ILE A 11 -10.00 -21.35 -15.14
N GLU A 12 -10.83 -21.70 -16.11
CA GLU A 12 -10.96 -20.95 -17.37
C GLU A 12 -11.35 -19.48 -17.13
N ASN A 13 -12.34 -19.23 -16.28
CA ASN A 13 -12.76 -17.88 -15.90
C ASN A 13 -11.65 -17.10 -15.20
N LEU A 14 -10.90 -17.75 -14.31
CA LEU A 14 -9.79 -17.16 -13.58
C LEU A 14 -8.67 -16.73 -14.53
N LEU A 15 -8.28 -17.62 -15.46
CA LEU A 15 -7.27 -17.33 -16.48
C LEU A 15 -7.72 -16.21 -17.43
N TYR A 16 -9.00 -16.21 -17.82
CA TYR A 16 -9.57 -15.15 -18.66
C TYR A 16 -9.53 -13.78 -17.96
N LEU A 17 -10.07 -13.68 -16.75
CA LEU A 17 -10.07 -12.44 -15.96
C LEU A 17 -8.66 -11.96 -15.65
N SER A 18 -7.75 -12.89 -15.37
CA SER A 18 -6.33 -12.62 -15.19
C SER A 18 -5.71 -11.97 -16.44
N SER A 19 -5.96 -12.55 -17.63
CA SER A 19 -5.46 -12.00 -18.89
C SER A 19 -6.06 -10.62 -19.20
N LEU A 20 -7.34 -10.41 -18.91
CA LEU A 20 -7.99 -9.11 -19.05
C LEU A 20 -7.36 -8.07 -18.12
N ALA A 21 -7.06 -8.43 -16.88
CA ALA A 21 -6.44 -7.53 -15.90
C ALA A 21 -5.02 -7.13 -16.31
N GLN A 22 -4.25 -8.07 -16.86
CA GLN A 22 -2.92 -7.77 -17.38
C GLN A 22 -2.98 -6.88 -18.62
N PHE A 23 -3.88 -7.18 -19.56
CA PHE A 23 -4.00 -6.40 -20.79
C PHE A 23 -4.56 -5.00 -20.52
N ASN A 24 -5.51 -4.86 -19.60
CA ASN A 24 -6.15 -3.59 -19.23
C ASN A 24 -5.60 -3.07 -17.90
N THR A 25 -4.33 -2.65 -17.89
CA THR A 25 -3.64 -2.24 -16.65
C THR A 25 -4.37 -1.14 -15.88
N GLU A 26 -4.96 -0.16 -16.59
CA GLU A 26 -5.72 0.96 -15.98
C GLU A 26 -7.13 0.58 -15.49
N ARG A 27 -7.52 -0.69 -15.63
CA ARG A 27 -8.84 -1.20 -15.24
C ARG A 27 -8.76 -2.48 -14.40
N LYS A 28 -7.57 -2.82 -13.89
CA LYS A 28 -7.35 -3.95 -12.98
C LYS A 28 -8.35 -3.94 -11.82
N GLN A 29 -8.60 -2.78 -11.22
CA GLN A 29 -9.50 -2.68 -10.07
C GLN A 29 -10.95 -3.04 -10.41
N LEU A 30 -11.45 -2.61 -11.57
CA LEU A 30 -12.77 -3.02 -12.05
C LEU A 30 -12.86 -4.54 -12.20
N ILE A 31 -11.82 -5.15 -12.78
CA ILE A 31 -11.76 -6.60 -13.03
C ILE A 31 -11.66 -7.38 -11.71
N LEU A 32 -10.88 -6.90 -10.74
CA LEU A 32 -10.79 -7.49 -9.40
C LEU A 32 -12.12 -7.42 -8.64
N LYS A 33 -12.85 -6.31 -8.74
CA LYS A 33 -14.19 -6.16 -8.16
C LYS A 33 -15.19 -7.10 -8.83
N PHE A 34 -15.14 -7.20 -10.15
CA PHE A 34 -15.96 -8.15 -10.88
C PHE A 34 -15.65 -9.60 -10.46
N TYR A 35 -14.36 -9.94 -10.29
CA TYR A 35 -13.94 -11.24 -9.78
C TYR A 35 -14.51 -11.52 -8.38
N ASP A 36 -14.36 -10.57 -7.44
CA ASP A 36 -14.93 -10.69 -6.08
C ASP A 36 -16.46 -10.88 -6.11
N PHE A 37 -17.15 -10.01 -6.83
CA PHE A 37 -18.60 -10.07 -6.99
C PHE A 37 -19.04 -11.42 -7.57
N SER A 38 -18.38 -11.86 -8.64
CA SER A 38 -18.72 -13.09 -9.33
C SER A 38 -18.42 -14.32 -8.48
N MET A 39 -17.34 -14.31 -7.70
CA MET A 39 -17.03 -15.35 -6.72
C MET A 39 -18.11 -15.43 -5.64
N ARG A 40 -18.46 -14.31 -5.01
CA ARG A 40 -19.45 -14.26 -3.93
C ARG A 40 -20.86 -14.66 -4.36
N ASN A 41 -21.18 -14.45 -5.64
CA ASN A 41 -22.46 -14.84 -6.23
C ASN A 41 -22.40 -16.19 -6.97
N LYS A 42 -21.31 -16.97 -6.80
CA LYS A 42 -21.06 -18.27 -7.46
C LYS A 42 -21.07 -18.26 -8.99
N ILE A 43 -21.08 -17.08 -9.61
CA ILE A 43 -21.14 -16.91 -11.05
C ILE A 43 -19.95 -17.61 -11.74
N LEU A 44 -18.75 -17.52 -11.15
CA LEU A 44 -17.54 -18.14 -11.72
C LEU A 44 -17.57 -19.68 -11.76
N PHE A 45 -18.45 -20.31 -10.96
CA PHE A 45 -18.63 -21.76 -10.95
C PHE A 45 -19.72 -22.21 -11.95
N GLU A 46 -20.69 -21.34 -12.20
CA GLU A 46 -21.92 -21.70 -12.93
C GLU A 46 -21.82 -21.44 -14.44
N LYS A 47 -21.24 -20.30 -14.85
CA LYS A 47 -21.14 -19.89 -16.26
C LYS A 47 -19.74 -19.44 -16.66
N CYS A 48 -19.47 -19.48 -17.97
CA CYS A 48 -18.28 -18.86 -18.55
C CYS A 48 -18.50 -17.34 -18.60
N ILE A 49 -17.50 -16.57 -18.18
CA ILE A 49 -17.50 -15.12 -18.20
C ILE A 49 -17.01 -14.62 -19.56
N GLY A 50 -17.64 -13.56 -20.07
CA GLY A 50 -17.12 -12.76 -21.18
C GLY A 50 -17.17 -11.26 -20.91
N MET A 51 -16.65 -10.46 -21.84
CA MET A 51 -16.61 -9.00 -21.76
C MET A 51 -17.95 -8.34 -21.38
N ARG A 52 -19.06 -8.82 -21.96
CA ARG A 52 -20.41 -8.27 -21.67
C ARG A 52 -20.77 -8.36 -20.19
N ASP A 53 -20.36 -9.43 -19.50
CA ASP A 53 -20.64 -9.59 -18.06
C ASP A 53 -19.93 -8.51 -17.23
N LEU A 54 -18.71 -8.11 -17.65
CA LEU A 54 -17.95 -7.04 -16.99
C LEU A 54 -18.54 -5.66 -17.31
N GLU A 55 -18.97 -5.43 -18.55
CA GLU A 55 -19.63 -4.20 -18.97
C GLU A 55 -20.95 -3.98 -18.20
N ASP A 56 -21.79 -5.02 -18.15
CA ASP A 56 -23.05 -5.01 -17.40
C ASP A 56 -22.82 -4.77 -15.90
N PHE A 57 -21.82 -5.44 -15.32
CA PHE A 57 -21.41 -5.21 -13.94
C PHE A 57 -20.99 -3.75 -13.71
N CYS A 58 -20.12 -3.21 -14.56
CA CYS A 58 -19.62 -1.84 -14.40
C CYS A 58 -20.76 -0.81 -14.45
N LEU A 59 -21.70 -0.97 -15.37
CA LEU A 59 -22.87 -0.09 -15.47
C LEU A 59 -23.77 -0.16 -14.23
N SER A 60 -23.88 -1.33 -13.60
CA SER A 60 -24.69 -1.53 -12.39
C SER A 60 -24.02 -1.05 -11.08
N TYR A 61 -22.68 -0.92 -11.07
CA TYR A 61 -21.90 -0.72 -9.83
C TYR A 61 -21.57 0.75 -9.51
N ARG A 62 -21.87 1.70 -10.40
CA ARG A 62 -21.34 3.09 -10.40
C ARG A 62 -21.59 3.98 -9.17
N GLU A 63 -22.39 3.58 -8.17
CA GLU A 63 -22.78 4.51 -7.08
C GLU A 63 -22.57 4.04 -5.64
N LYS A 64 -22.18 2.78 -5.38
CA LYS A 64 -22.33 2.25 -4.01
C LYS A 64 -21.09 2.19 -3.11
N ASP A 65 -19.85 2.21 -3.63
CA ASP A 65 -18.67 1.89 -2.80
C ASP A 65 -17.36 2.59 -3.25
N LEU A 66 -17.39 3.90 -3.49
CA LEU A 66 -16.20 4.72 -3.86
C LEU A 66 -15.08 4.69 -2.80
N ILE A 67 -15.44 4.69 -1.51
CA ILE A 67 -14.46 4.63 -0.41
C ILE A 67 -13.74 3.29 -0.38
N GLU A 68 -14.47 2.20 -0.60
CA GLU A 68 -13.89 0.87 -0.73
C GLU A 68 -13.02 0.76 -1.97
N GLU A 69 -13.42 1.39 -3.08
CA GLU A 69 -12.55 1.53 -4.24
C GLU A 69 -11.24 2.16 -3.86
N TRP A 70 -11.26 3.35 -3.27
CA TRP A 70 -10.06 4.06 -2.86
C TRP A 70 -9.21 3.22 -1.93
N LEU A 71 -9.78 2.69 -0.84
CA LEU A 71 -9.04 1.92 0.16
C LEU A 71 -8.39 0.64 -0.35
N LEU A 72 -8.89 0.06 -1.44
CA LEU A 72 -8.38 -1.16 -2.04
C LEU A 72 -7.60 -0.92 -3.34
N THR A 73 -7.46 0.33 -3.79
CA THR A 73 -6.74 0.69 -5.04
C THR A 73 -5.23 0.84 -4.81
N LEU A 74 -4.78 1.42 -3.69
CA LEU A 74 -3.33 1.62 -3.44
C LEU A 74 -2.49 0.34 -3.34
N PRO A 75 -2.99 -0.78 -2.79
CA PRO A 75 -2.24 -2.03 -2.77
C PRO A 75 -1.95 -2.60 -4.17
N LEU A 76 -2.11 -1.87 -5.27
CA LEU A 76 -1.84 -2.36 -6.63
C LEU A 76 -0.73 -1.57 -7.36
N ASP A 77 -0.36 -0.39 -6.84
CA ASP A 77 0.57 0.54 -7.53
C ASP A 77 1.85 0.85 -6.72
N VAL A 78 1.93 0.48 -5.43
CA VAL A 78 3.16 0.62 -4.64
C VAL A 78 4.26 -0.30 -5.17
N HIS A 79 5.48 0.23 -5.33
CA HIS A 79 6.61 -0.57 -5.74
C HIS A 79 6.88 -1.70 -4.74
N VAL A 80 6.78 -2.94 -5.21
CA VAL A 80 6.81 -4.14 -4.36
C VAL A 80 8.04 -4.17 -3.44
N SER A 81 9.23 -3.81 -3.92
CA SER A 81 10.43 -3.83 -3.06
C SER A 81 10.31 -2.93 -1.83
N TRP A 82 9.76 -1.72 -1.98
CA TRP A 82 9.62 -0.79 -0.86
C TRP A 82 8.59 -1.27 0.15
N ASN A 83 7.47 -1.83 -0.32
CA ASN A 83 6.48 -2.38 0.61
C ASN A 83 7.01 -3.61 1.36
N LEU A 84 7.82 -4.44 0.71
CA LEU A 84 8.43 -5.63 1.33
C LEU A 84 9.51 -5.26 2.36
N GLU A 85 10.31 -4.23 2.11
CA GLU A 85 11.26 -3.68 3.08
C GLU A 85 10.53 -3.13 4.30
N TYR A 86 9.53 -2.27 4.09
CA TYR A 86 8.67 -1.75 5.15
C TYR A 86 8.02 -2.90 5.96
N THR A 87 7.47 -3.91 5.27
CA THR A 87 6.85 -5.08 5.91
C THR A 87 7.82 -5.79 6.83
N THR A 88 9.05 -6.01 6.37
CA THR A 88 10.09 -6.70 7.15
C THR A 88 10.42 -5.88 8.40
N GLU A 89 10.64 -4.57 8.27
CA GLU A 89 10.97 -3.70 9.41
C GLU A 89 9.82 -3.58 10.40
N ARG A 90 8.58 -3.41 9.92
CA ARG A 90 7.41 -3.18 10.76
C ARG A 90 7.00 -4.41 11.56
N TYR A 91 7.16 -5.61 11.02
CA TYR A 91 6.73 -6.85 11.67
C TYR A 91 7.86 -7.70 12.23
N ALA A 92 9.12 -7.22 12.19
CA ALA A 92 10.29 -7.93 12.72
C ALA A 92 10.13 -8.44 14.17
N HIS A 93 9.39 -7.72 15.02
CA HIS A 93 9.14 -8.14 16.42
C HIS A 93 8.26 -9.37 16.57
N LEU A 94 7.47 -9.71 15.55
CA LEU A 94 6.58 -10.86 15.52
C LEU A 94 7.19 -12.06 14.82
N ASP A 95 8.29 -11.87 14.09
CA ASP A 95 8.86 -12.84 13.17
C ASP A 95 9.05 -14.23 13.79
N ASN A 96 9.68 -14.32 14.96
CA ASN A 96 9.85 -15.58 15.69
C ASN A 96 8.54 -16.25 16.14
N LEU A 97 7.52 -15.45 16.47
CA LEU A 97 6.20 -16.00 16.81
C LEU A 97 5.44 -16.43 15.56
N PHE A 98 5.61 -15.69 14.47
CA PHE A 98 5.06 -16.01 13.17
C PHE A 98 5.61 -17.34 12.65
N LEU A 99 6.92 -17.55 12.77
CA LEU A 99 7.59 -18.84 12.49
C LEU A 99 6.96 -19.99 13.28
N LYS A 100 6.75 -19.80 14.59
CA LYS A 100 6.18 -20.85 15.44
C LYS A 100 4.73 -21.17 15.10
N GLU A 101 3.95 -20.18 14.69
CA GLU A 101 2.52 -20.33 14.41
C GLU A 101 2.26 -20.85 12.98
N TYR A 102 3.01 -20.36 12.00
CA TYR A 102 2.76 -20.60 10.58
C TYR A 102 3.87 -21.38 9.87
N GLY A 103 5.01 -21.63 10.51
CA GLY A 103 6.11 -22.42 9.97
C GLY A 103 7.10 -21.65 9.10
N PHE A 104 7.03 -20.32 9.06
CA PHE A 104 7.95 -19.48 8.29
C PHE A 104 8.13 -18.06 8.86
N HIS A 105 9.25 -17.45 8.54
CA HIS A 105 9.59 -16.06 8.85
C HIS A 105 8.86 -15.09 7.90
N ILE A 106 8.53 -13.91 8.40
CA ILE A 106 7.91 -12.84 7.62
C ILE A 106 8.83 -12.39 6.48
N GLY A 107 10.14 -12.32 6.71
CA GLY A 107 11.12 -12.04 5.65
C GLY A 107 11.13 -13.13 4.55
N SER A 108 10.95 -14.39 4.92
CA SER A 108 10.88 -15.49 3.94
C SER A 108 9.62 -15.40 3.06
N LEU A 109 8.51 -14.94 3.63
CA LEU A 109 7.30 -14.63 2.87
C LEU A 109 7.55 -13.53 1.82
N THR A 110 8.27 -12.46 2.18
CA THR A 110 8.57 -11.38 1.22
C THR A 110 9.43 -11.88 0.07
N VAL A 111 10.44 -12.71 0.37
CA VAL A 111 11.27 -13.38 -0.66
C VAL A 111 10.43 -14.28 -1.57
N MET A 112 9.53 -15.09 -1.02
CA MET A 112 8.66 -15.97 -1.83
C MET A 112 7.79 -15.16 -2.80
N GLU A 113 7.17 -14.08 -2.35
CA GLU A 113 6.34 -13.24 -3.23
C GLU A 113 7.18 -12.58 -4.34
N MET A 114 8.42 -12.16 -4.05
CA MET A 114 9.37 -11.69 -5.07
C MET A 114 9.73 -12.79 -6.08
N VAL A 115 9.97 -14.02 -5.61
CA VAL A 115 10.31 -15.17 -6.46
C VAL A 115 9.18 -15.49 -7.42
N LEU A 116 7.95 -15.57 -6.91
CA LEU A 116 6.76 -15.82 -7.74
C LEU A 116 6.62 -14.76 -8.84
N MET A 117 6.75 -13.47 -8.49
CA MET A 117 6.71 -12.39 -9.46
C MET A 117 7.87 -12.48 -10.46
N GLY A 118 9.09 -12.74 -9.99
CA GLY A 118 10.29 -12.85 -10.82
C GLY A 118 10.18 -13.94 -11.88
N ILE A 119 9.67 -15.12 -11.50
CA ILE A 119 9.41 -16.22 -12.45
C ILE A 119 8.41 -15.77 -13.52
N ILE A 120 7.27 -15.19 -13.09
CA ILE A 120 6.20 -14.77 -14.00
C ILE A 120 6.69 -13.71 -14.98
N TYR A 121 7.34 -12.65 -14.50
CA TYR A 121 7.83 -11.58 -15.36
C TYR A 121 8.94 -12.04 -16.30
N SER A 122 9.78 -13.00 -15.88
CA SER A 122 10.76 -13.62 -16.78
C SER A 122 10.08 -14.40 -17.89
N LYS A 123 9.02 -15.18 -17.59
CA LYS A 123 8.22 -15.87 -18.61
C LYS A 123 7.50 -14.91 -19.55
N VAL A 124 6.93 -13.83 -19.01
CA VAL A 124 6.22 -12.78 -19.78
C VAL A 124 7.15 -12.10 -20.78
N ASP A 125 8.40 -11.83 -20.37
CA ASP A 125 9.44 -11.28 -21.26
C ASP A 125 9.84 -12.28 -22.35
N LEU A 126 10.07 -13.55 -21.98
CA LEU A 126 10.40 -14.62 -22.94
C LEU A 126 9.27 -14.89 -23.96
N GLU A 127 8.02 -14.79 -23.54
CA GLU A 127 6.83 -14.89 -24.40
C GLU A 127 6.61 -13.64 -25.27
N GLY A 128 7.36 -12.57 -25.03
CA GLY A 128 7.30 -11.31 -25.76
C GLY A 128 6.06 -10.47 -25.50
N ILE A 129 5.35 -10.71 -24.38
CA ILE A 129 4.06 -10.07 -24.06
C ILE A 129 4.17 -8.97 -22.98
N LEU A 130 5.38 -8.67 -22.49
CA LEU A 130 5.61 -7.69 -21.43
C LEU A 130 5.01 -6.30 -21.75
N ASN A 131 5.12 -5.88 -23.00
CA ASN A 131 4.64 -4.57 -23.46
C ASN A 131 3.30 -4.64 -24.22
N GLU A 132 2.70 -5.83 -24.32
CA GLU A 132 1.39 -6.03 -24.96
C GLU A 132 0.26 -5.65 -23.99
N VAL A 133 0.23 -4.37 -23.60
CA VAL A 133 -0.84 -3.78 -22.79
C VAL A 133 -1.69 -2.82 -23.63
N TYR A 134 -2.96 -2.70 -23.29
CA TYR A 134 -3.86 -1.80 -23.97
C TYR A 134 -3.49 -0.33 -23.72
N LYS A 135 -3.40 0.45 -24.79
CA LYS A 135 -3.19 1.91 -24.73
C LYS A 135 -4.44 2.59 -25.27
N PHE A 136 -5.06 3.40 -24.43
CA PHE A 136 -6.25 4.17 -24.80
C PHE A 136 -6.00 5.06 -26.01
N LYS A 137 -7.00 5.17 -26.88
CA LYS A 137 -6.86 5.92 -28.14
C LYS A 137 -7.06 7.42 -27.96
N ASN A 138 -7.94 7.81 -27.02
CA ASN A 138 -8.34 9.20 -26.81
C ASN A 138 -8.88 9.41 -25.37
N LYS A 139 -9.13 10.67 -25.00
CA LYS A 139 -9.61 11.06 -23.67
C LYS A 139 -11.00 10.52 -23.36
N GLU A 140 -11.88 10.41 -24.35
CA GLU A 140 -13.24 9.89 -24.17
C GLU A 140 -13.22 8.43 -23.75
N GLU A 141 -12.35 7.64 -24.39
CA GLU A 141 -12.15 6.23 -24.07
C GLU A 141 -11.55 6.04 -22.68
N TYR A 142 -10.52 6.81 -22.34
CA TYR A 142 -9.92 6.79 -21.00
C TYR A 142 -10.89 7.28 -19.91
N GLY A 143 -11.70 8.31 -20.21
CA GLY A 143 -12.72 8.83 -19.30
C GLY A 143 -13.88 7.87 -19.08
N ASN A 144 -14.10 6.90 -19.99
CA ASN A 144 -15.04 5.83 -19.78
C ASN A 144 -14.46 4.76 -18.84
N LEU A 145 -14.80 4.86 -17.55
CA LEU A 145 -14.37 3.91 -16.53
C LEU A 145 -14.84 2.46 -16.79
N CYS A 146 -15.89 2.27 -17.60
CA CYS A 146 -16.39 0.95 -17.98
C CYS A 146 -15.78 0.39 -19.27
N PHE A 147 -14.95 1.16 -19.96
CA PHE A 147 -14.27 0.67 -21.14
C PHE A 147 -13.21 -0.36 -20.76
N LEU A 148 -13.28 -1.53 -21.41
CA LEU A 148 -12.30 -2.59 -21.36
C LEU A 148 -12.03 -3.06 -22.79
N ALA A 149 -10.77 -3.31 -23.12
CA ALA A 149 -10.38 -3.90 -24.39
C ALA A 149 -10.14 -5.41 -24.24
N GLU A 150 -10.66 -6.20 -25.16
CA GLU A 150 -10.38 -7.63 -25.19
C GLU A 150 -9.07 -7.89 -25.95
N PRO A 151 -8.09 -8.62 -25.36
CA PRO A 151 -6.88 -9.00 -26.06
C PRO A 151 -7.18 -9.98 -27.21
N ASN A 152 -6.27 -10.05 -28.18
CA ASN A 152 -6.35 -11.08 -29.22
C ASN A 152 -6.24 -12.50 -28.60
N ARG A 153 -6.66 -13.54 -29.33
CA ARG A 153 -6.67 -14.93 -28.81
C ARG A 153 -5.30 -15.52 -28.44
N ILE A 154 -4.20 -14.91 -28.88
CA ILE A 154 -2.84 -15.39 -28.61
C ILE A 154 -2.40 -14.96 -27.20
N PHE A 155 -2.68 -13.71 -26.83
CA PHE A 155 -2.25 -13.14 -25.56
C PHE A 155 -2.74 -13.92 -24.33
N PRO A 156 -4.03 -14.29 -24.17
CA PRO A 156 -4.49 -15.08 -23.03
C PRO A 156 -3.79 -16.44 -22.90
N LYS A 157 -3.42 -17.08 -24.02
CA LYS A 157 -2.71 -18.37 -24.00
C LYS A 157 -1.30 -18.22 -23.46
N LYS A 158 -0.55 -17.24 -23.97
CA LYS A 158 0.80 -16.91 -23.49
C LYS A 158 0.77 -16.45 -22.03
N TRP A 159 -0.17 -15.58 -21.68
CA TRP A 159 -0.31 -15.12 -20.30
C TRP A 159 -0.60 -16.28 -19.34
N SER A 160 -1.50 -17.20 -19.72
CA SER A 160 -1.82 -18.36 -18.90
C SER A 160 -0.61 -19.27 -18.65
N SER A 161 0.26 -19.49 -19.64
CA SER A 161 1.49 -20.27 -19.44
C SER A 161 2.50 -19.55 -18.54
N CYS A 162 2.49 -18.21 -18.48
CA CYS A 162 3.35 -17.45 -17.57
C CYS A 162 2.93 -17.57 -16.10
N ILE A 163 1.62 -17.63 -15.81
CA ILE A 163 1.09 -17.57 -14.44
C ILE A 163 0.79 -18.94 -13.82
N ILE A 164 0.91 -20.02 -14.59
CA ILE A 164 0.84 -21.40 -14.10
C ILE A 164 2.26 -21.88 -13.83
N LEU A 165 2.58 -22.07 -12.56
CA LEU A 165 3.92 -22.42 -12.09
C LEU A 165 3.91 -23.83 -11.49
N SER A 166 4.94 -24.62 -11.79
CA SER A 166 5.10 -25.91 -11.12
C SER A 166 5.70 -25.72 -9.72
N GLU A 167 5.35 -26.59 -8.78
CA GLU A 167 5.93 -26.52 -7.43
C GLU A 167 7.47 -26.57 -7.45
N ASN A 168 8.06 -27.45 -8.26
CA ASN A 168 9.52 -27.59 -8.37
C ASN A 168 10.18 -26.29 -8.86
N GLU A 169 9.63 -25.67 -9.89
CA GLU A 169 10.14 -24.39 -10.44
C GLU A 169 10.18 -23.29 -9.36
N ILE A 170 9.11 -23.22 -8.54
CA ILE A 170 9.03 -22.24 -7.46
C ILE A 170 10.08 -22.56 -6.38
N LEU A 171 10.15 -23.82 -5.94
CA LEU A 171 11.04 -24.23 -4.85
C LEU A 171 12.52 -24.06 -5.24
N GLU A 172 12.92 -24.43 -6.45
CA GLU A 172 14.28 -24.24 -6.96
C GLU A 172 14.64 -22.74 -7.01
N SER A 173 13.77 -21.92 -7.59
CA SER A 173 13.97 -20.47 -7.66
C SER A 173 14.04 -19.83 -6.28
N TYR A 174 13.22 -20.30 -5.33
CA TYR A 174 13.22 -19.81 -3.96
C TYR A 174 14.53 -20.11 -3.24
N ILE A 175 15.05 -21.34 -3.33
CA ILE A 175 16.33 -21.70 -2.71
C ILE A 175 17.48 -20.86 -3.27
N GLN A 176 17.48 -20.60 -4.57
CA GLN A 176 18.50 -19.75 -5.21
C GLN A 176 18.44 -18.31 -4.68
N HIS A 177 17.24 -17.70 -4.63
CA HIS A 177 17.08 -16.33 -4.15
C HIS A 177 17.36 -16.19 -2.66
N GLN A 178 16.90 -17.13 -1.83
CA GLN A 178 17.18 -17.12 -0.39
C GLN A 178 18.68 -17.21 -0.10
N THR A 179 19.43 -18.00 -0.87
CA THR A 179 20.88 -18.07 -0.74
C THR A 179 21.56 -16.73 -1.02
N ASN A 180 21.08 -15.98 -2.00
CA ASN A 180 21.58 -14.65 -2.32
C ASN A 180 21.18 -13.62 -1.25
N PHE A 181 19.94 -13.69 -0.77
CA PHE A 181 19.43 -12.83 0.30
C PHE A 181 20.28 -12.97 1.58
N ASP A 182 20.52 -14.21 2.01
CA ASP A 182 21.32 -14.50 3.21
C ASP A 182 22.77 -14.01 3.06
N ARG A 183 23.36 -14.13 1.86
CA ARG A 183 24.71 -13.61 1.54
C ARG A 183 24.75 -12.08 1.52
N PHE A 184 23.73 -11.42 0.99
CA PHE A 184 23.67 -9.97 0.85
C PHE A 184 23.50 -9.28 2.20
N PHE A 185 22.59 -9.79 3.03
CA PHE A 185 22.32 -9.16 4.31
C PHE A 185 23.42 -9.40 5.33
N LYS A 186 24.26 -10.46 5.23
CA LYS A 186 25.33 -10.86 6.19
C LYS A 186 24.95 -10.81 7.70
N VAL A 187 23.74 -10.40 8.06
CA VAL A 187 23.41 -9.65 9.30
C VAL A 187 21.89 -9.70 9.63
N ILE A 188 21.13 -10.76 9.32
CA ILE A 188 20.14 -11.17 10.35
C ILE A 188 20.88 -12.02 11.37
N SER A 189 21.74 -11.30 12.10
CA SER A 189 22.38 -11.75 13.33
C SER A 189 21.33 -12.45 14.21
N SER A 190 21.62 -13.68 14.66
CA SER A 190 20.93 -14.42 15.75
C SER A 190 19.69 -15.27 15.44
N ILE A 191 19.31 -15.54 14.18
CA ILE A 191 18.55 -16.79 13.98
C ILE A 191 19.55 -17.92 14.12
N ASN A 192 19.43 -18.62 15.24
CA ASN A 192 20.15 -19.83 15.65
C ASN A 192 19.97 -20.98 14.62
N TRP A 193 20.36 -20.81 13.36
CA TRP A 193 20.59 -21.95 12.48
C TRP A 193 21.93 -22.54 12.89
N ARG A 194 21.95 -23.20 14.07
CA ARG A 194 22.96 -24.20 14.40
C ARG A 194 22.66 -25.42 13.53
N VAL A 195 22.89 -25.27 12.23
CA VAL A 195 22.79 -26.37 11.28
C VAL A 195 24.20 -26.75 10.89
N ASP A 196 24.45 -28.05 10.89
CA ASP A 196 25.79 -28.59 10.78
C ASP A 196 26.21 -28.80 9.30
N SER A 197 25.32 -28.48 8.34
CA SER A 197 25.55 -28.66 6.90
C SER A 197 24.69 -27.74 5.99
N GLU A 198 25.11 -27.57 4.73
CA GLU A 198 24.35 -26.84 3.70
C GLU A 198 23.08 -27.60 3.28
N GLU A 199 23.15 -28.94 3.23
CA GLU A 199 21.99 -29.78 2.93
C GLU A 199 20.87 -29.60 3.97
N GLU A 200 21.22 -29.54 5.26
CA GLU A 200 20.25 -29.32 6.33
C GLU A 200 19.57 -27.95 6.20
N LEU A 201 20.35 -26.91 5.85
CA LEU A 201 19.81 -25.57 5.59
C LEU A 201 18.85 -25.55 4.40
N ILE A 202 19.19 -26.23 3.29
CA ILE A 202 18.31 -26.37 2.13
C ILE A 202 17.00 -27.06 2.53
N GLN A 203 17.06 -28.14 3.31
CA GLN A 203 15.85 -28.85 3.76
C GLN A 203 14.95 -27.98 4.65
N LEU A 204 15.53 -27.14 5.52
CA LEU A 204 14.74 -26.20 6.34
C LEU A 204 14.07 -25.13 5.48
N ARG A 205 14.79 -24.57 4.51
CA ARG A 205 14.23 -23.59 3.57
C ARG A 205 13.14 -24.18 2.69
N LEU A 206 13.27 -25.44 2.25
CA LEU A 206 12.23 -26.13 1.49
C LEU A 206 10.95 -26.30 2.33
N LYS A 207 11.08 -26.71 3.60
CA LYS A 207 9.94 -26.80 4.52
C LYS A 207 9.26 -25.45 4.74
N GLU A 208 10.05 -24.40 4.86
CA GLU A 208 9.57 -23.04 4.98
C GLU A 208 8.81 -22.58 3.72
N ALA A 209 9.40 -22.79 2.54
CA ALA A 209 8.81 -22.49 1.25
C ALA A 209 7.46 -23.18 1.05
N ILE A 210 7.38 -24.48 1.38
CA ILE A 210 6.14 -25.26 1.31
C ILE A 210 5.09 -24.70 2.28
N SER A 211 5.51 -24.27 3.48
CA SER A 211 4.61 -23.65 4.47
C SER A 211 4.07 -22.31 3.97
N ILE A 212 4.90 -21.49 3.33
CA ILE A 212 4.50 -20.24 2.70
C ILE A 212 3.52 -20.50 1.56
N LEU A 213 3.82 -21.44 0.65
CA LEU A 213 2.93 -21.78 -0.47
C LEU A 213 1.57 -22.27 0.02
N LYS A 214 1.53 -23.11 1.06
CA LYS A 214 0.28 -23.51 1.71
C LYS A 214 -0.47 -22.33 2.33
N TRP A 215 0.26 -21.37 2.91
CA TRP A 215 -0.34 -20.19 3.51
C TRP A 215 -0.85 -19.18 2.49
N LEU A 216 -0.21 -19.05 1.32
CA LEU A 216 -0.67 -18.20 0.22
C LEU A 216 -1.76 -18.85 -0.65
N SER A 217 -1.87 -20.18 -0.62
CA SER A 217 -2.79 -20.91 -1.50
C SER A 217 -4.14 -21.22 -0.87
N THR A 218 -5.11 -21.38 -1.76
CA THR A 218 -6.35 -22.12 -1.56
C THR A 218 -6.42 -23.24 -2.58
N ASP A 219 -7.11 -24.33 -2.25
CA ASP A 219 -7.54 -25.33 -3.24
C ASP A 219 -8.98 -25.05 -3.69
N LEU A 220 -9.42 -25.75 -4.74
CA LEU A 220 -10.75 -25.58 -5.33
C LEU A 220 -11.89 -25.90 -4.35
N GLN A 221 -11.74 -26.93 -3.53
CA GLN A 221 -12.76 -27.33 -2.54
C GLN A 221 -12.93 -26.23 -1.48
N SER A 222 -11.82 -25.73 -0.95
CA SER A 222 -11.78 -24.63 0.00
C SER A 222 -12.33 -23.34 -0.60
N LEU A 223 -12.05 -23.09 -1.89
CA LEU A 223 -12.54 -21.92 -2.61
C LEU A 223 -14.07 -21.94 -2.74
N GLU A 224 -14.65 -23.10 -3.05
CA GLU A 224 -16.11 -23.29 -3.09
C GLU A 224 -16.76 -23.14 -1.71
N LEU A 225 -16.07 -23.50 -0.63
CA LEU A 225 -16.57 -23.30 0.74
C LEU A 225 -16.47 -21.85 1.25
N LYS A 226 -15.54 -21.07 0.70
CA LYS A 226 -15.26 -19.69 1.13
C LYS A 226 -15.67 -18.62 0.11
N TYR A 227 -16.48 -19.00 -0.88
CA TYR A 227 -16.90 -18.13 -1.97
C TYR A 227 -17.50 -16.80 -1.49
N ASN A 228 -18.18 -16.77 -0.34
CA ASN A 228 -18.81 -15.58 0.23
C ASN A 228 -17.85 -14.61 0.93
N GLN A 229 -16.57 -14.97 1.09
CA GLN A 229 -15.59 -14.12 1.76
C GLN A 229 -15.11 -12.99 0.84
N LYS A 230 -15.36 -11.74 1.26
CA LYS A 230 -14.99 -10.54 0.52
C LYS A 230 -13.48 -10.45 0.27
N PHE A 231 -13.10 -10.23 -0.98
CA PHE A 231 -11.74 -10.13 -1.51
C PHE A 231 -10.80 -11.24 -1.03
N TYR A 232 -11.28 -12.48 -1.02
CA TYR A 232 -10.51 -13.63 -0.55
C TYR A 232 -9.16 -13.79 -1.26
N PHE A 233 -9.04 -13.35 -2.51
CA PHE A 233 -7.80 -13.38 -3.28
C PHE A 233 -6.69 -12.47 -2.72
N PHE A 234 -7.01 -11.43 -1.94
CA PHE A 234 -5.98 -10.69 -1.20
C PHE A 234 -5.39 -11.52 -0.05
N LEU A 235 -6.17 -12.43 0.52
CA LEU A 235 -5.71 -13.33 1.59
C LEU A 235 -5.02 -14.57 1.03
N LYS A 236 -5.56 -15.13 -0.05
CA LYS A 236 -5.09 -16.34 -0.73
C LYS A 236 -4.87 -16.06 -2.22
N PRO A 237 -3.73 -15.45 -2.58
CA PRO A 237 -3.47 -15.05 -3.96
C PRO A 237 -3.17 -16.21 -4.92
N LEU A 238 -2.94 -17.43 -4.41
CA LEU A 238 -2.61 -18.61 -5.22
C LEU A 238 -3.77 -19.61 -5.24
N LEU A 239 -4.02 -20.21 -6.40
CA LEU A 239 -4.85 -21.41 -6.52
C LEU A 239 -3.93 -22.62 -6.70
N LYS A 240 -3.95 -23.54 -5.73
CA LYS A 240 -3.25 -24.82 -5.82
C LYS A 240 -4.10 -25.80 -6.61
N VAL A 241 -3.51 -26.39 -7.65
CA VAL A 241 -4.12 -27.40 -8.52
C VAL A 241 -3.23 -28.63 -8.53
N GLN A 242 -3.84 -29.80 -8.50
CA GLN A 242 -3.15 -31.07 -8.66
C GLN A 242 -3.66 -31.72 -9.95
N ASP A 243 -2.75 -32.16 -10.82
CA ASP A 243 -3.10 -32.85 -12.05
C ASP A 243 -3.37 -34.35 -11.82
N GLU A 244 -3.70 -35.06 -12.89
CA GLU A 244 -3.97 -36.50 -12.86
C GLU A 244 -2.74 -37.35 -12.48
N ASP A 245 -1.53 -36.84 -12.75
CA ASP A 245 -0.24 -37.46 -12.40
C ASP A 245 0.20 -37.13 -10.95
N SER A 246 -0.66 -36.47 -10.16
CA SER A 246 -0.34 -35.95 -8.83
C SER A 246 0.75 -34.88 -8.77
N LYS A 247 1.07 -34.22 -9.89
CA LYS A 247 1.93 -33.04 -9.92
C LYS A 247 1.16 -31.82 -9.44
N VAL A 248 1.85 -31.00 -8.66
CA VAL A 248 1.28 -29.79 -8.06
C VAL A 248 1.67 -28.56 -8.89
N TYR A 249 0.65 -27.77 -9.19
CA TYR A 249 0.78 -26.48 -9.86
C TYR A 249 0.13 -25.38 -9.02
N TYR A 250 0.67 -24.17 -9.13
CA TYR A 250 0.12 -22.97 -8.54
C TYR A 250 -0.24 -22.00 -9.66
N ILE A 251 -1.50 -21.58 -9.70
CA ILE A 251 -1.94 -20.49 -10.55
C ILE A 251 -1.84 -19.20 -9.73
N VAL A 252 -1.19 -18.18 -10.28
CA VAL A 252 -1.08 -16.83 -9.70
C VAL A 252 -1.94 -15.87 -10.54
N PRO A 253 -3.24 -15.73 -10.25
CA PRO A 253 -4.17 -15.06 -11.16
C PRO A 253 -3.92 -13.56 -11.29
N PHE A 254 -3.50 -12.91 -10.22
CA PHE A 254 -3.25 -11.47 -10.24
C PHE A 254 -1.88 -11.21 -9.64
N PRO A 255 -0.78 -11.43 -10.40
CA PRO A 255 0.58 -11.36 -9.86
C PRO A 255 0.91 -10.01 -9.19
N PHE A 256 0.29 -8.93 -9.66
CA PHE A 256 0.44 -7.58 -9.12
C PHE A 256 -0.12 -7.38 -7.70
N ILE A 257 -0.86 -8.35 -7.13
CA ILE A 257 -1.26 -8.32 -5.71
C ILE A 257 -0.20 -8.92 -4.78
N LEU A 258 0.76 -9.69 -5.33
CA LEU A 258 1.91 -10.17 -4.58
C LEU A 258 2.82 -8.97 -4.28
N GLY A 259 3.37 -8.93 -3.06
CA GLY A 259 4.18 -7.83 -2.56
C GLY A 259 3.39 -6.60 -2.12
N SER A 260 2.26 -6.33 -2.75
CA SER A 260 1.49 -5.10 -2.56
C SER A 260 0.34 -5.25 -1.56
N THR A 261 -0.17 -6.47 -1.38
CA THR A 261 -1.18 -6.82 -0.36
C THR A 261 -0.61 -7.69 0.79
N THR A 262 0.72 -7.79 0.90
CA THR A 262 1.40 -8.64 1.91
C THR A 262 1.03 -8.23 3.34
N ASN A 263 0.97 -6.93 3.63
CA ASN A 263 0.60 -6.38 4.94
C ASN A 263 -0.84 -6.74 5.32
N ILE A 264 -1.76 -6.78 4.35
CA ILE A 264 -3.15 -7.22 4.57
C ILE A 264 -3.15 -8.66 5.09
N ARG A 265 -2.38 -9.55 4.45
CA ARG A 265 -2.29 -10.96 4.86
C ARG A 265 -1.69 -11.11 6.26
N ILE A 266 -0.61 -10.39 6.56
CA ILE A 266 0.05 -10.43 7.88
C ILE A 266 -0.89 -9.89 8.97
N GLU A 267 -1.51 -8.71 8.77
CA GLU A 267 -2.47 -8.14 9.72
C GLU A 267 -3.64 -9.09 9.96
N ASN A 268 -4.19 -9.70 8.91
CA ASN A 268 -5.25 -10.69 9.06
C ASN A 268 -4.79 -11.89 9.91
N SER A 269 -3.59 -12.41 9.69
CA SER A 269 -2.99 -13.47 10.51
C SER A 269 -2.77 -13.06 11.98
N ILE A 270 -2.37 -11.81 12.23
CA ILE A 270 -2.25 -11.26 13.59
C ILE A 270 -3.63 -11.22 14.26
N GLN A 271 -4.67 -10.81 13.55
CA GLN A 271 -6.02 -10.72 14.10
C GLN A 271 -6.65 -12.08 14.38
N LEU A 272 -6.28 -13.12 13.62
CA LEU A 272 -6.79 -14.48 13.81
C LEU A 272 -6.07 -15.25 14.92
N SER A 273 -4.84 -14.86 15.30
CA SER A 273 -4.09 -15.49 16.39
C SER A 273 -4.00 -14.59 17.63
N GLU A 274 -4.67 -15.01 18.71
CA GLU A 274 -4.64 -14.27 19.99
C GLU A 274 -3.22 -14.10 20.55
N LYS A 275 -2.31 -15.06 20.26
CA LYS A 275 -0.90 -14.97 20.65
C LYS A 275 -0.18 -13.83 19.90
N LEU A 276 -0.32 -13.80 18.58
CA LEU A 276 0.30 -12.76 17.75
C LEU A 276 -0.29 -11.39 18.07
N LYS A 277 -1.62 -11.31 18.25
CA LYS A 277 -2.30 -10.07 18.63
C LYS A 277 -1.75 -9.48 19.94
N LYS A 278 -1.64 -10.30 21.00
CA LYS A 278 -1.07 -9.85 22.28
C LYS A 278 0.39 -9.40 22.16
N ALA A 279 1.18 -10.12 21.36
CA ALA A 279 2.58 -9.79 21.13
C ALA A 279 2.74 -8.47 20.36
N ASP A 280 1.90 -8.25 19.34
CA ASP A 280 1.86 -7.00 18.59
C ASP A 280 1.49 -5.85 19.52
N GLU A 281 0.34 -5.94 20.19
CA GLU A 281 -0.18 -4.88 21.07
C GLU A 281 0.79 -4.48 22.19
N LYS A 282 1.61 -5.41 22.70
CA LYS A 282 2.63 -5.12 23.72
C LYS A 282 3.78 -4.24 23.23
N LYS A 283 4.17 -4.34 21.95
CA LYS A 283 5.36 -3.67 21.40
C LYS A 283 5.04 -2.63 20.32
N LYS A 284 3.80 -2.60 19.84
CA LYS A 284 3.35 -1.81 18.68
C LYS A 284 3.67 -0.33 18.79
N GLY A 285 3.27 0.31 19.89
CA GLY A 285 3.53 1.74 20.14
C GLY A 285 4.98 2.10 19.91
N LYS A 286 5.83 1.37 20.65
CA LYS A 286 7.28 1.52 20.60
C LYS A 286 7.87 1.27 19.21
N ILE A 287 7.35 0.33 18.42
CA ILE A 287 7.93 0.00 17.10
C ILE A 287 7.59 1.07 16.07
N VAL A 288 6.33 1.50 16.01
CA VAL A 288 5.91 2.56 15.08
C VAL A 288 6.67 3.84 15.40
N GLU A 289 6.78 4.20 16.68
CA GLU A 289 7.59 5.35 17.13
C GLU A 289 9.08 5.17 16.79
N ILE A 290 9.66 3.97 16.96
CA ILE A 290 11.06 3.71 16.58
C ILE A 290 11.26 3.93 15.07
N LEU A 291 10.35 3.44 14.23
CA LEU A 291 10.45 3.60 12.77
C LEU A 291 10.36 5.07 12.39
N VAL A 292 9.37 5.79 12.92
CA VAL A 292 9.24 7.25 12.70
C VAL A 292 10.52 7.99 13.15
N ASN A 293 11.07 7.62 14.30
CA ASN A 293 12.32 8.18 14.84
C ASN A 293 13.58 7.85 14.02
N LYS A 294 13.53 6.81 13.18
CA LYS A 294 14.58 6.46 12.21
C LYS A 294 14.38 7.16 10.87
N ILE A 295 13.13 7.32 10.44
CA ILE A 295 12.78 7.90 9.14
C ILE A 295 13.01 9.41 9.13
N PHE A 296 12.51 10.16 10.12
CA PHE A 296 12.67 11.62 10.12
C PHE A 296 14.13 12.07 9.95
N PRO A 297 15.12 11.53 10.70
CA PRO A 297 16.52 11.90 10.51
C PRO A 297 17.10 11.69 9.10
N GLN A 298 16.42 10.97 8.21
CA GLN A 298 16.85 10.76 6.83
C GLN A 298 16.54 11.94 5.91
N PHE A 299 15.57 12.78 6.27
CA PHE A 299 15.32 14.07 5.63
C PHE A 299 16.32 15.12 6.13
N PHE A 300 16.57 16.15 5.32
CA PHE A 300 17.44 17.26 5.71
C PHE A 300 16.80 18.06 6.86
N ASN A 301 17.10 17.65 8.09
CA ASN A 301 16.53 18.20 9.31
C ASN A 301 17.63 18.80 10.17
N LYS A 302 17.44 20.05 10.59
CA LYS A 302 18.41 20.73 11.45
C LYS A 302 18.35 20.24 12.89
N ASN A 303 17.14 20.12 13.44
CA ASN A 303 16.96 19.74 14.84
C ASN A 303 15.71 18.86 15.05
N ILE A 304 15.89 17.74 15.73
CA ILE A 304 14.83 16.78 16.08
C ILE A 304 14.87 16.57 17.59
N ILE A 305 13.77 16.91 18.27
CA ILE A 305 13.58 16.60 19.69
C ILE A 305 12.61 15.43 19.79
N LYS A 306 13.02 14.35 20.44
CA LYS A 306 12.20 13.14 20.63
C LYS A 306 11.60 13.12 22.03
N ASN A 307 10.39 12.59 22.18
CA ASN A 307 9.67 12.42 23.45
C ASN A 307 9.62 13.73 24.26
N PHE A 308 9.16 14.82 23.61
CA PHE A 308 9.14 16.14 24.21
C PHE A 308 8.08 16.21 25.31
N ARG A 309 8.53 16.28 26.57
CA ARG A 309 7.66 16.38 27.75
C ARG A 309 7.58 17.80 28.25
N TYR A 310 6.37 18.22 28.56
CA TYR A 310 6.09 19.57 29.04
C TYR A 310 4.94 19.55 30.05
N LYS A 311 4.85 20.62 30.85
CA LYS A 311 3.83 20.76 31.89
C LYS A 311 2.97 21.99 31.59
N ILE A 312 1.65 21.80 31.61
CA ILE A 312 0.68 22.90 31.62
C ILE A 312 -0.08 22.75 32.94
N ASP A 313 0.02 23.78 33.79
CA ASP A 313 -0.47 23.77 35.16
C ASP A 313 0.11 22.59 35.96
N GLU A 314 -0.73 21.67 36.46
CA GLU A 314 -0.31 20.47 37.19
C GLU A 314 -0.16 19.22 36.32
N LYS A 315 -0.55 19.29 35.04
CA LYS A 315 -0.58 18.11 34.15
C LYS A 315 0.66 18.04 33.26
N THR A 316 1.26 16.87 33.22
CA THR A 316 2.34 16.54 32.28
C THR A 316 1.76 16.00 30.99
N TYR A 317 2.28 16.51 29.87
CA TYR A 317 1.95 16.07 28.52
C TYR A 317 3.23 15.69 27.78
N GLU A 318 3.05 14.94 26.71
CA GLU A 318 4.14 14.48 25.83
C GLU A 318 3.71 14.65 24.37
N SER A 319 4.68 15.01 23.53
CA SER A 319 4.61 14.91 22.07
C SER A 319 5.76 14.03 21.58
N ASP A 320 5.49 13.23 20.56
CA ASP A 320 6.45 12.21 20.12
C ASP A 320 7.71 12.84 19.51
N ILE A 321 7.55 13.82 18.61
CA ILE A 321 8.67 14.54 18.01
C ILE A 321 8.35 16.04 17.83
N ILE A 322 9.32 16.90 18.12
CA ILE A 322 9.38 18.26 17.60
C ILE A 322 10.43 18.29 16.49
N LEU A 323 9.99 18.65 15.30
CA LEU A 323 10.81 18.79 14.11
C LEU A 323 10.98 20.27 13.79
N LEU A 324 12.21 20.75 13.91
CA LEU A 324 12.57 22.13 13.60
C LEU A 324 13.42 22.16 12.34
N LEU A 325 12.85 22.80 11.32
CA LEU A 325 13.40 22.95 9.98
C LEU A 325 13.82 24.41 9.74
N ASP A 326 14.20 24.76 8.52
CA ASP A 326 14.75 26.09 8.22
C ASP A 326 13.70 27.17 8.34
N LYS A 327 12.51 26.93 7.80
CA LYS A 327 11.40 27.88 7.68
C LYS A 327 10.22 27.49 8.56
N SER A 328 10.24 26.28 9.14
CA SER A 328 9.07 25.70 9.80
C SER A 328 9.37 24.89 11.05
N LEU A 329 8.34 24.78 11.90
CA LEU A 329 8.31 23.99 13.11
C LEU A 329 7.09 23.06 13.04
N TRP A 330 7.34 21.76 13.19
CA TRP A 330 6.33 20.73 13.12
C TRP A 330 6.30 19.93 14.41
N VAL A 331 5.12 19.80 15.00
CA VAL A 331 4.88 18.80 16.06
C VAL A 331 4.41 17.53 15.38
N VAL A 332 5.12 16.43 15.60
CA VAL A 332 4.75 15.13 15.04
C VAL A 332 4.11 14.27 16.11
N GLU A 333 2.95 13.72 15.79
CA GLU A 333 2.16 12.84 16.64
C GLU A 333 1.94 11.50 15.92
N VAL A 334 2.44 10.43 16.51
CA VAL A 334 2.45 9.07 15.98
C VAL A 334 1.26 8.30 16.52
N LYS A 335 0.42 7.80 15.61
CA LYS A 335 -0.75 6.97 15.94
C LYS A 335 -0.45 5.53 15.61
N SER A 336 0.10 4.86 16.61
CA SER A 336 0.54 3.47 16.53
C SER A 336 -0.59 2.44 16.51
N HIS A 337 -1.84 2.79 16.84
CA HIS A 337 -2.97 1.89 16.62
C HIS A 337 -3.28 1.85 15.13
N PRO A 338 -3.23 0.67 14.45
CA PRO A 338 -3.43 0.66 13.02
C PRO A 338 -4.90 0.94 12.76
N VAL A 339 -5.15 2.01 12.04
CA VAL A 339 -6.49 2.45 11.64
C VAL A 339 -7.16 1.41 10.74
N PHE A 340 -6.36 0.51 10.16
CA PHE A 340 -6.69 -0.32 9.02
C PHE A 340 -6.76 -1.83 9.36
N ARG A 341 -6.93 -2.19 10.64
CA ARG A 341 -7.08 -3.60 11.03
C ARG A 341 -8.28 -4.22 10.32
N LYS A 342 -8.13 -5.47 9.88
CA LYS A 342 -9.19 -6.30 9.28
C LYS A 342 -9.67 -5.82 7.90
N ILE A 343 -8.91 -5.00 7.18
CA ILE A 343 -9.08 -4.90 5.72
C ILE A 343 -8.81 -6.30 5.12
N PRO A 344 -9.60 -6.76 4.13
CA PRO A 344 -10.74 -6.09 3.50
C PRO A 344 -12.10 -6.38 4.15
N GLY A 345 -12.15 -7.17 5.23
CA GLY A 345 -13.39 -7.55 5.91
C GLY A 345 -14.06 -6.46 6.76
N ASN A 346 -13.49 -5.25 6.86
CA ASN A 346 -14.01 -4.18 7.72
C ASN A 346 -13.73 -2.76 7.21
N VAL A 347 -13.83 -2.57 5.90
CA VAL A 347 -13.55 -1.30 5.20
C VAL A 347 -14.35 -0.14 5.81
N ASP A 348 -15.62 -0.36 6.16
CA ASP A 348 -16.51 0.69 6.71
C ASP A 348 -16.02 1.32 8.03
N LYS A 349 -15.16 0.62 8.78
CA LYS A 349 -14.59 1.14 10.04
C LYS A 349 -13.32 1.95 9.85
N VAL A 350 -12.71 1.90 8.66
CA VAL A 350 -11.45 2.56 8.36
C VAL A 350 -11.60 4.08 8.47
N VAL A 351 -12.57 4.67 7.77
CA VAL A 351 -12.78 6.13 7.76
C VAL A 351 -13.10 6.69 9.15
N PRO A 352 -14.05 6.12 9.93
CA PRO A 352 -14.29 6.58 11.30
C PRO A 352 -13.05 6.50 12.20
N ALA A 353 -12.28 5.41 12.10
CA ALA A 353 -11.06 5.25 12.88
C ALA A 353 -9.98 6.27 12.46
N PHE A 354 -9.84 6.53 11.15
CA PHE A 354 -8.93 7.51 10.59
C PHE A 354 -9.24 8.90 11.13
N VAL A 355 -10.49 9.35 10.98
CA VAL A 355 -10.94 10.66 11.46
C VAL A 355 -10.71 10.80 12.97
N SER A 356 -11.03 9.77 13.75
CA SER A 356 -10.81 9.80 15.19
C SER A 356 -9.33 9.97 15.55
N LYS A 357 -8.44 9.22 14.90
CA LYS A 357 -7.00 9.23 15.21
C LYS A 357 -6.31 10.51 14.74
N VAL A 358 -6.69 11.03 13.57
CA VAL A 358 -6.21 12.33 13.10
C VAL A 358 -6.64 13.44 14.05
N LYS A 359 -7.92 13.49 14.45
CA LYS A 359 -8.39 14.48 15.43
C LYS A 359 -7.66 14.40 16.77
N GLU A 360 -7.36 13.18 17.23
CA GLU A 360 -6.58 12.96 18.45
C GLU A 360 -5.17 13.55 18.33
N GLY A 361 -4.46 13.25 17.23
CA GLY A 361 -3.11 13.79 16.96
C GLY A 361 -3.12 15.31 16.83
N LEU A 362 -4.08 15.88 16.10
CA LEU A 362 -4.21 17.33 15.96
C LEU A 362 -4.43 18.04 17.30
N ASN A 363 -5.26 17.48 18.19
CA ASN A 363 -5.48 18.07 19.52
C ASN A 363 -4.20 18.06 20.36
N GLN A 364 -3.40 17.00 20.28
CA GLN A 364 -2.13 16.89 21.01
C GLN A 364 -1.08 17.84 20.43
N GLY A 365 -0.87 17.81 19.11
CA GLY A 365 0.09 18.68 18.43
C GLY A 365 -0.24 20.17 18.61
N LYS A 366 -1.53 20.54 18.54
CA LYS A 366 -1.96 21.91 18.82
C LYS A 366 -1.62 22.34 20.24
N ARG A 367 -1.92 21.51 21.24
CA ARG A 367 -1.61 21.82 22.65
C ARG A 367 -0.10 22.06 22.83
N THR A 368 0.73 21.30 22.14
CA THR A 368 2.19 21.48 22.16
C THR A 368 2.63 22.77 21.49
N LEU A 369 2.07 23.11 20.32
CA LEU A 369 2.32 24.40 19.67
C LEU A 369 1.87 25.59 20.55
N ASP A 370 0.71 25.48 21.19
CA ASP A 370 0.20 26.48 22.13
C ASP A 370 1.16 26.64 23.34
N PHE A 371 1.72 25.54 23.86
CA PHE A 371 2.73 25.56 24.91
C PHE A 371 4.02 26.25 24.44
N LEU A 372 4.57 25.87 23.28
CA LEU A 372 5.80 26.44 22.72
C LEU A 372 5.65 27.94 22.44
N SER A 373 4.47 28.37 21.98
CA SER A 373 4.18 29.79 21.73
C SER A 373 4.27 30.67 22.98
N LYS A 374 4.03 30.09 24.16
CA LYS A 374 4.12 30.77 25.46
C LYS A 374 5.52 30.67 26.09
N ASN A 375 6.35 29.74 25.62
CA ASN A 375 7.67 29.43 26.16
C ASN A 375 8.74 29.56 25.07
N LYS A 376 8.75 30.72 24.39
CA LYS A 376 9.53 30.95 23.16
C LYS A 376 11.03 30.74 23.37
N ASP A 377 11.53 31.04 24.56
CA ASP A 377 12.94 30.89 24.92
C ASP A 377 13.44 29.44 24.80
N LEU A 378 12.56 28.44 24.93
CA LEU A 378 12.90 27.03 24.74
C LEU A 378 13.41 26.74 23.31
N LEU A 379 12.98 27.53 22.32
CA LEU A 379 13.37 27.35 20.92
C LEU A 379 14.62 28.14 20.54
N PHE A 380 14.98 29.14 21.36
CA PHE A 380 16.15 30.00 21.11
C PHE A 380 17.47 29.23 21.15
N HIS A 381 17.51 28.09 21.85
CA HIS A 381 18.66 27.19 21.87
C HIS A 381 18.77 26.28 20.64
N LEU A 382 17.76 26.30 19.75
CA LEU A 382 17.64 25.35 18.64
C LEU A 382 17.56 26.04 17.27
N THR A 383 17.24 27.33 17.21
CA THR A 383 17.28 28.12 15.96
C THR A 383 17.55 29.59 16.25
N ASP A 384 18.23 30.25 15.31
CA ASP A 384 18.41 31.71 15.30
C ASP A 384 17.11 32.45 14.91
N LYS A 385 16.05 31.72 14.52
CA LYS A 385 14.75 32.29 14.14
C LYS A 385 13.79 32.31 15.32
N ASN A 386 13.13 33.44 15.49
CA ASN A 386 12.02 33.57 16.45
C ASN A 386 10.84 32.67 16.06
N PHE A 387 10.14 32.11 17.06
CA PHE A 387 8.98 31.25 16.88
C PHE A 387 7.94 31.89 15.94
N GLU A 388 7.71 33.19 16.05
CA GLU A 388 6.77 33.97 15.24
C GLU A 388 7.07 33.88 13.75
N ASN A 389 8.34 33.79 13.37
CA ASN A 389 8.79 33.77 11.98
C ASN A 389 8.74 32.38 11.33
N LEU A 390 8.52 31.33 12.12
CA LEU A 390 8.40 29.96 11.62
C LEU A 390 6.98 29.66 11.17
N VAL A 391 6.82 28.91 10.09
CA VAL A 391 5.54 28.26 9.78
C VAL A 391 5.30 27.14 10.79
N LYS A 392 4.12 27.09 11.40
CA LYS A 392 3.78 26.07 12.40
C LYS A 392 2.86 25.03 11.80
N GLY A 393 3.15 23.77 12.06
CA GLY A 393 2.27 22.70 11.64
C GLY A 393 2.26 21.49 12.56
N VAL A 394 1.31 20.60 12.31
CA VAL A 394 1.20 19.30 12.96
C VAL A 394 1.30 18.23 11.88
N ILE A 395 2.23 17.29 12.06
CA ILE A 395 2.30 16.06 11.27
C ILE A 395 1.63 14.95 12.08
N VAL A 396 0.61 14.30 11.53
CA VAL A 396 0.03 13.09 12.12
C VAL A 396 0.50 11.90 11.31
N VAL A 397 1.34 11.06 11.91
CA VAL A 397 1.82 9.82 11.28
C VAL A 397 0.95 8.66 11.74
N LEU A 398 0.33 7.94 10.80
CA LEU A 398 -0.53 6.81 11.09
C LEU A 398 0.19 5.49 10.77
N ASP A 399 0.12 4.50 11.67
CA ASP A 399 0.54 3.13 11.31
C ASP A 399 -0.42 2.55 10.26
N GLY A 400 0.12 2.15 9.11
CA GLY A 400 -0.68 1.68 7.97
C GLY A 400 0.00 1.81 6.61
N PHE A 401 -0.73 1.41 5.57
CA PHE A 401 -0.28 1.26 4.18
C PHE A 401 -1.39 1.61 3.15
N ILE A 402 -2.37 2.42 3.52
CA ILE A 402 -3.56 2.70 2.70
C ILE A 402 -3.42 4.07 1.99
N PRO A 403 -4.30 4.42 1.02
CA PRO A 403 -4.26 5.70 0.32
C PRO A 403 -4.37 6.94 1.19
N THR A 404 -4.04 8.08 0.60
CA THR A 404 -4.30 9.40 1.15
C THR A 404 -5.81 9.61 1.32
N LEU A 405 -6.27 9.58 2.57
CA LEU A 405 -7.66 9.85 2.94
C LEU A 405 -7.94 11.33 3.25
N LEU A 406 -6.91 12.18 3.24
CA LEU A 406 -7.04 13.62 3.47
C LEU A 406 -6.28 14.38 2.37
N THR A 407 -7.01 14.74 1.31
CA THR A 407 -6.47 15.42 0.13
C THR A 407 -6.12 16.89 0.41
N LEU A 408 -6.60 17.44 1.53
CA LEU A 408 -6.59 18.88 1.84
C LEU A 408 -7.51 19.70 0.91
N ASN A 409 -8.43 19.04 0.22
CA ASN A 409 -9.56 19.62 -0.50
C ASN A 409 -10.86 19.20 0.17
N ARG A 410 -11.60 20.15 0.76
CA ARG A 410 -12.79 19.85 1.58
C ARG A 410 -13.90 19.18 0.78
N GLU A 411 -14.05 19.53 -0.49
CA GLU A 411 -15.08 18.93 -1.34
C GLU A 411 -14.77 17.46 -1.60
N CYS A 412 -13.53 17.13 -1.98
CA CYS A 412 -13.11 15.74 -2.16
C CYS A 412 -13.16 14.94 -0.85
N ASP A 413 -12.70 15.53 0.25
CA ASP A 413 -12.69 14.88 1.56
C ASP A 413 -14.11 14.66 2.11
N SER A 414 -15.11 15.43 1.67
CA SER A 414 -16.52 15.20 2.03
C SER A 414 -17.07 13.92 1.41
N ILE A 415 -16.61 13.57 0.20
CA ILE A 415 -16.95 12.30 -0.47
C ILE A 415 -16.37 11.13 0.31
N ALA A 416 -15.14 11.27 0.80
CA ALA A 416 -14.48 10.27 1.65
C ALA A 416 -15.04 10.21 3.10
N GLY A 417 -15.83 11.20 3.51
CA GLY A 417 -16.30 11.37 4.89
C GLY A 417 -15.21 11.80 5.89
N THR A 418 -14.11 12.35 5.40
CA THR A 418 -12.93 12.77 6.20
C THR A 418 -12.91 14.28 6.47
N ASP A 419 -13.78 15.05 5.82
CA ASP A 419 -14.00 16.50 6.01
C ASP A 419 -14.21 16.93 7.47
N LYS A 420 -14.74 16.03 8.31
CA LYS A 420 -14.91 16.26 9.75
C LYS A 420 -13.60 16.67 10.44
N ILE A 421 -12.43 16.33 9.87
CA ILE A 421 -11.11 16.71 10.39
C ILE A 421 -10.90 18.23 10.37
N TYR A 422 -11.41 18.95 9.36
CA TYR A 422 -11.24 20.41 9.23
C TYR A 422 -11.77 21.19 10.43
N GLN A 423 -12.77 20.66 11.14
CA GLN A 423 -13.32 21.25 12.37
C GLN A 423 -12.27 21.40 13.50
N LYS A 424 -11.15 20.68 13.41
CA LYS A 424 -10.06 20.73 14.40
C LYS A 424 -8.84 21.52 13.95
N ILE A 425 -8.84 22.03 12.71
CA ILE A 425 -7.68 22.72 12.15
C ILE A 425 -7.90 24.24 12.27
N PRO A 426 -7.15 24.97 13.11
CA PRO A 426 -7.15 26.42 13.10
C PRO A 426 -6.58 26.95 11.79
N ASN A 427 -7.08 28.10 11.30
CA ASN A 427 -6.57 28.73 10.07
C ASN A 427 -5.06 29.06 10.09
N SER A 428 -4.45 29.14 11.29
CA SER A 428 -3.04 29.50 11.47
C SER A 428 -2.08 28.30 11.58
N VAL A 429 -2.59 27.07 11.58
CA VAL A 429 -1.78 25.85 11.78
C VAL A 429 -1.87 24.97 10.54
N ARG A 430 -0.71 24.60 9.99
CA ARG A 430 -0.62 23.65 8.87
C ARG A 430 -0.81 22.23 9.35
N VAL A 431 -1.39 21.37 8.51
CA VAL A 431 -1.66 19.98 8.85
C VAL A 431 -1.20 19.08 7.73
N TYR A 432 -0.39 18.09 8.09
CA TYR A 432 0.04 17.03 7.20
C TYR A 432 -0.32 15.69 7.85
N VAL A 433 -1.02 14.83 7.11
CA VAL A 433 -1.39 13.48 7.57
C VAL A 433 -0.79 12.50 6.58
N VAL A 434 -0.01 11.56 7.10
CA VAL A 434 0.77 10.63 6.25
C VAL A 434 0.76 9.24 6.88
N THR A 435 0.73 8.19 6.06
CA THR A 435 0.94 6.83 6.57
C THR A 435 2.43 6.57 6.82
N LEU A 436 2.73 5.60 7.69
CA LEU A 436 4.12 5.24 7.95
C LEU A 436 4.80 4.69 6.68
N LEU A 437 4.07 3.98 5.83
CA LEU A 437 4.58 3.48 4.55
C LEU A 437 4.96 4.63 3.62
N ASP A 438 4.05 5.59 3.41
CA ASP A 438 4.34 6.75 2.53
C ASP A 438 5.55 7.52 3.06
N LEU A 439 5.59 7.79 4.36
CA LEU A 439 6.70 8.53 4.97
C LEU A 439 8.05 7.80 4.77
N TYR A 440 8.06 6.47 4.84
CA TYR A 440 9.23 5.65 4.55
C TYR A 440 9.63 5.74 3.08
N ILE A 441 8.68 5.69 2.16
CA ILE A 441 8.96 5.75 0.72
C ILE A 441 9.51 7.12 0.33
N LEU A 442 8.93 8.20 0.87
CA LEU A 442 9.43 9.57 0.67
C LEU A 442 10.87 9.73 1.16
N SER A 443 11.26 9.07 2.26
CA SER A 443 12.62 9.17 2.80
C SER A 443 13.68 8.41 2.00
N MET A 444 13.24 7.46 1.16
CA MET A 444 14.09 6.71 0.23
C MET A 444 14.26 7.41 -1.13
N GLN A 445 13.53 8.49 -1.41
CA GLN A 445 13.66 9.23 -2.68
C GLN A 445 14.94 10.07 -2.72
N SER A 446 15.51 10.25 -3.91
CA SER A 446 16.69 11.09 -4.14
C SER A 446 16.48 12.56 -3.74
N GLU A 447 15.25 13.06 -3.84
CA GLU A 447 14.88 14.45 -3.61
C GLU A 447 14.50 14.74 -2.15
N LYS A 448 14.75 13.81 -1.23
CA LYS A 448 14.36 13.90 0.20
C LYS A 448 14.82 15.19 0.91
N ASP A 449 15.86 15.86 0.40
CA ASP A 449 16.31 17.15 0.92
C ASP A 449 15.31 18.29 0.67
N SER A 450 14.36 18.10 -0.26
CA SER A 450 13.27 19.05 -0.56
C SER A 450 12.06 18.88 0.35
N PHE A 451 12.16 18.05 1.40
CA PHE A 451 11.02 17.68 2.24
C PHE A 451 10.34 18.87 2.93
N GLU A 452 11.11 19.85 3.41
CA GLU A 452 10.52 21.05 4.01
C GLU A 452 9.69 21.85 2.99
N ASP A 453 10.25 22.12 1.80
CA ASP A 453 9.56 22.92 0.80
C ASP A 453 8.32 22.19 0.26
N PHE A 454 8.40 20.86 0.13
CA PHE A 454 7.24 20.01 -0.16
C PHE A 454 6.17 20.15 0.93
N LEU A 455 6.52 20.01 2.21
CA LEU A 455 5.58 20.14 3.33
C LEU A 455 4.88 21.51 3.30
N LEU A 456 5.65 22.57 3.09
CA LEU A 456 5.11 23.93 2.98
C LEU A 456 4.14 24.03 1.81
N TRP A 457 4.53 23.58 0.62
CA TRP A 457 3.66 23.59 -0.55
C TRP A 457 2.37 22.78 -0.34
N ARG A 458 2.50 21.53 0.12
CA ARG A 458 1.40 20.57 0.29
C ARG A 458 0.32 21.08 1.25
N THR A 459 0.71 21.93 2.21
CA THR A 459 -0.15 22.38 3.30
C THR A 459 -0.56 23.85 3.24
N ASP A 460 -0.20 24.58 2.18
CA ASP A 460 -0.41 26.04 2.05
C ASP A 460 -1.88 26.42 1.84
N TYR A 461 -2.62 25.60 1.08
CA TYR A 461 -4.00 25.87 0.67
C TYR A 461 -5.02 24.97 1.37
N LEU A 462 -5.03 25.02 2.70
CA LEU A 462 -5.92 24.19 3.52
C LEU A 462 -7.39 24.29 3.06
N SER A 463 -8.04 23.14 2.89
CA SER A 463 -9.42 22.96 2.38
C SER A 463 -9.62 23.22 0.90
N ASN A 464 -8.65 23.82 0.19
CA ASN A 464 -8.77 24.23 -1.21
C ASN A 464 -7.57 23.75 -2.06
N PHE A 465 -6.86 22.71 -1.63
CA PHE A 465 -5.71 22.22 -2.39
C PHE A 465 -6.16 21.71 -3.77
N PRO A 466 -5.52 22.14 -4.88
CA PRO A 466 -6.07 21.93 -6.21
C PRO A 466 -5.67 20.58 -6.83
N ILE A 467 -4.65 19.91 -6.28
CA ILE A 467 -4.17 18.61 -6.78
C ILE A 467 -4.83 17.49 -5.97
N ILE A 468 -5.39 16.51 -6.67
CA ILE A 468 -6.02 15.32 -6.08
C ILE A 468 -5.26 14.09 -6.59
N SER A 469 -4.67 13.34 -5.67
CA SER A 469 -3.88 12.15 -5.94
C SER A 469 -4.23 11.03 -4.96
N TYR A 470 -3.86 9.79 -5.28
CA TYR A 470 -4.25 8.62 -4.49
C TYR A 470 -3.35 8.39 -3.27
N ASP A 471 -2.07 8.75 -3.34
CA ASP A 471 -1.10 8.65 -2.25
C ASP A 471 -0.18 9.87 -2.18
N GLU A 472 0.64 9.93 -1.12
CA GLU A 472 1.61 11.02 -0.95
C GLU A 472 2.82 10.91 -1.89
N GLU A 473 3.10 9.75 -2.50
CA GLU A 473 4.15 9.61 -3.52
C GLU A 473 3.79 10.39 -4.78
N GLU A 474 2.52 10.33 -5.21
CA GLU A 474 2.04 11.10 -6.35
C GLU A 474 2.10 12.61 -6.08
N TYR A 475 1.75 13.06 -4.87
CA TYR A 475 1.93 14.46 -4.48
C TYR A 475 3.40 14.88 -4.51
N TRP A 476 4.28 14.02 -4.00
CA TRP A 476 5.72 14.23 -4.02
C TRP A 476 6.27 14.31 -5.45
N SER A 477 5.80 13.44 -6.33
CA SER A 477 6.16 13.46 -7.75
C SER A 477 5.67 14.72 -8.43
N PHE A 478 4.40 15.12 -8.25
CA PHE A 478 3.90 16.36 -8.83
C PHE A 478 4.77 17.55 -8.40
N TYR A 479 5.11 17.61 -7.12
CA TYR A 479 5.94 18.68 -6.59
C TYR A 479 7.32 18.72 -7.27
N ASN A 480 8.05 17.60 -7.27
CA ASN A 480 9.43 17.54 -7.74
C ASN A 480 9.57 17.49 -9.27
N ASP A 481 8.60 16.89 -9.97
CA ASP A 481 8.68 16.66 -11.41
C ASP A 481 7.99 17.76 -12.22
N HIS A 482 7.01 18.44 -11.63
CA HIS A 482 6.26 19.47 -12.34
C HIS A 482 6.34 20.83 -11.66
N TYR A 483 5.95 20.93 -10.39
CA TYR A 483 5.81 22.22 -9.71
C TYR A 483 7.15 22.96 -9.57
N THR A 484 8.23 22.29 -9.16
CA THR A 484 9.54 22.94 -9.01
C THR A 484 10.21 23.27 -10.34
N LYS A 485 9.98 22.45 -11.37
CA LYS A 485 10.64 22.52 -12.68
C LYS A 485 9.97 23.47 -13.68
N HIS A 486 8.67 23.71 -13.58
CA HIS A 486 7.93 24.52 -14.57
C HIS A 486 7.32 25.79 -13.96
N GLU A 487 7.88 26.94 -14.35
CA GLU A 487 7.43 28.25 -13.86
C GLU A 487 5.97 28.58 -14.22
N GLU A 488 5.51 28.09 -15.37
CA GLU A 488 4.10 28.22 -15.78
C GLU A 488 3.15 27.54 -14.79
N ILE A 489 3.53 26.36 -14.26
CA ILE A 489 2.71 25.62 -13.30
C ILE A 489 2.66 26.40 -11.98
N LYS A 490 3.80 26.90 -11.49
CA LYS A 490 3.84 27.75 -10.29
C LYS A 490 2.94 28.97 -10.42
N ASN A 491 2.99 29.65 -11.57
CA ASN A 491 2.18 30.85 -11.82
C ASN A 491 0.68 30.56 -11.99
N LYS A 492 0.32 29.37 -12.49
CA LYS A 492 -1.08 28.94 -12.59
C LYS A 492 -1.63 28.41 -11.26
N PHE A 493 -0.81 27.86 -10.39
CA PHE A 493 -1.25 27.17 -9.18
C PHE A 493 -2.18 28.02 -8.28
N PRO A 494 -1.86 29.29 -7.94
CA PRO A 494 -2.77 30.13 -7.15
C PRO A 494 -4.12 30.35 -7.85
N LYS A 495 -4.12 30.50 -9.19
CA LYS A 495 -5.35 30.65 -9.97
C LYS A 495 -6.22 29.40 -9.96
N LEU A 496 -5.61 28.21 -9.90
CA LEU A 496 -6.37 26.96 -9.75
C LEU A 496 -7.11 26.96 -8.42
N VAL A 497 -6.43 27.36 -7.33
CA VAL A 497 -7.03 27.48 -6.00
C VAL A 497 -8.15 28.51 -5.98
N GLU A 498 -7.89 29.73 -6.47
CA GLU A 498 -8.87 30.83 -6.48
C GLU A 498 -10.14 30.47 -7.25
N ASN A 499 -10.00 29.75 -8.37
CA ASN A 499 -11.13 29.34 -9.20
C ASN A 499 -11.73 27.98 -8.77
N GLY A 500 -11.22 27.34 -7.72
CA GLY A 500 -11.68 26.01 -7.28
C GLY A 500 -11.46 24.90 -8.32
N ILE A 501 -10.49 25.05 -9.22
CA ILE A 501 -10.18 24.06 -10.26
C ILE A 501 -9.37 22.92 -9.63
N LYS A 502 -9.85 21.70 -9.84
CA LYS A 502 -9.21 20.48 -9.36
C LYS A 502 -8.52 19.77 -10.51
N ILE A 503 -7.32 19.26 -10.24
CA ILE A 503 -6.54 18.45 -11.16
C ILE A 503 -6.36 17.09 -10.50
N ILE A 504 -6.90 16.05 -11.13
CA ILE A 504 -6.57 14.66 -10.78
C ILE A 504 -5.22 14.37 -11.40
N TYR A 505 -4.24 14.01 -10.58
CA TYR A 505 -2.88 13.74 -11.04
C TYR A 505 -2.53 12.26 -10.83
N LEU A 506 -1.85 11.69 -11.81
CA LEU A 506 -1.25 10.37 -11.76
C LEU A 506 0.18 10.50 -12.27
N SER A 507 1.15 10.07 -11.47
CA SER A 507 2.56 10.31 -11.81
C SER A 507 3.07 9.36 -12.89
N ALA A 508 3.85 9.86 -13.84
CA ALA A 508 4.59 9.00 -14.78
C ALA A 508 5.70 8.21 -14.07
N ARG A 509 6.35 8.81 -13.05
CA ARG A 509 7.45 8.22 -12.26
C ARG A 509 7.07 6.90 -11.60
N PHE A 510 5.93 6.88 -10.90
CA PHE A 510 5.50 5.70 -10.15
C PHE A 510 4.63 4.76 -10.98
N ASN A 511 4.02 5.25 -12.07
CA ASN A 511 3.10 4.46 -12.86
C ASN A 511 3.61 3.99 -14.25
N LYS A 512 4.72 4.54 -14.77
CA LYS A 512 5.23 4.30 -16.15
C LYS A 512 4.17 4.54 -17.25
N LYS A 513 3.34 5.59 -17.08
CA LYS A 513 2.16 5.89 -17.93
C LYS A 513 2.39 7.06 -18.89
N ASP A 514 3.59 7.24 -19.43
CA ASP A 514 3.93 8.33 -20.38
C ASP A 514 3.01 8.41 -21.61
N TYR A 515 2.32 7.32 -21.95
CA TYR A 515 1.36 7.30 -23.05
C TYR A 515 0.06 8.06 -22.73
N LEU A 516 -0.35 8.14 -21.45
CA LEU A 516 -1.55 8.88 -21.04
C LEU A 516 -1.37 10.39 -21.26
N GLU A 517 -0.15 10.91 -21.10
CA GLU A 517 0.16 12.32 -21.37
C GLU A 517 -0.03 12.70 -22.85
N LYS A 518 0.07 11.72 -23.76
CA LYS A 518 -0.07 11.93 -25.21
C LYS A 518 -1.52 11.92 -25.69
N ILE A 519 -2.43 11.51 -24.82
CA ILE A 519 -3.86 11.49 -25.08
C ILE A 519 -4.38 12.91 -24.76
N VAL A 520 -4.23 13.84 -25.71
CA VAL A 520 -4.64 15.26 -25.61
C VAL A 520 -6.09 15.46 -26.01
#